data_AF-A0A2Z4LMK6-F1
#
_entry.id   AF-A0A2Z4LMK6-F1
#
_cell.length_a   1.000
_cell.length_b   1.000
_cell.length_c   1.000
_cell.angle_alpha   90.00
_cell.angle_beta   90.00
_cell.angle_gamma   90.00
#
_symmetry.space_group_name_H-M   'P 1'
#
loop_
_entity.id
_entity.type
_entity.pdbx_description
1 polymer ?
#
loop_
_entity_poly.entity_id
_entity_poly.type
_entity_poly.pdbx_seq_one_letter_code
_entity_poly.pdbx_strand_id
1 'polypeptide(L)'
;MIINKYDLVRLEIKEVNKKTINYPYGQDVIELNIGDNKYPLINEFLLDFEYKSLDEPFKFHKMKEKHKLNYEIKIIEHSKPTGLLAELIKENKILSNENVKLFEQKSNLELKEVNLKNELIKLQHEFKDQIAQLQKKAQTEINEHKLKNSEHLDSELKNAKQYALQKFLEEIINPLNNIEIAIKAALNMDNPGVKNFAIGFNMLYTQIDNILSDFGVSKIEPKINDTFNPELHQVFELKELSDFSKDAIVEIRNIGYKLHDRVIKPALVIVAK
;
A
#
# COMPACT_ATOMS: atom_id res chain seq x y z
N MET A 1 -5.71 -54.93 -47.50
CA MET A 1 -7.00 -54.27 -47.82
C MET A 1 -7.71 -54.01 -46.50
N ILE A 2 -8.14 -52.76 -46.25
CA ILE A 2 -8.77 -52.35 -44.98
C ILE A 2 -10.24 -52.04 -45.27
N ILE A 3 -11.14 -52.71 -44.56
CA ILE A 3 -12.58 -52.49 -44.63
C ILE A 3 -12.97 -51.54 -43.51
N ASN A 4 -13.55 -50.40 -43.86
CA ASN A 4 -13.95 -49.37 -42.93
C ASN A 4 -15.46 -49.43 -42.66
N LYS A 5 -15.87 -48.80 -41.56
CA LYS A 5 -17.28 -48.53 -41.29
C LYS A 5 -17.89 -47.75 -42.47
N TYR A 6 -19.06 -48.20 -42.92
CA TYR A 6 -19.83 -47.75 -44.08
C TYR A 6 -19.32 -48.20 -45.47
N ASP A 7 -18.30 -49.06 -45.54
CA ASP A 7 -17.94 -49.72 -46.81
C ASP A 7 -19.00 -50.75 -47.21
N LEU A 8 -19.20 -50.93 -48.52
CA LEU A 8 -20.07 -51.96 -49.07
C LEU A 8 -19.21 -53.19 -49.38
N VAL A 9 -19.59 -54.33 -48.80
CA VAL A 9 -18.86 -55.59 -48.98
C VAL A 9 -19.83 -56.67 -49.44
N ARG A 10 -19.49 -57.35 -50.54
CA ARG A 10 -20.15 -58.61 -50.96
C ARG A 10 -19.33 -59.80 -50.50
N LEU A 11 -19.98 -60.73 -49.82
CA LEU A 11 -19.36 -61.90 -49.22
C LEU A 11 -20.01 -63.17 -49.78
N GLU A 12 -19.22 -64.17 -50.12
CA GLU A 12 -19.67 -65.55 -50.32
C GLU A 12 -19.52 -66.30 -49.00
N ILE A 13 -20.55 -66.99 -48.54
CA ILE A 13 -20.48 -67.81 -47.32
C ILE A 13 -20.74 -69.28 -47.66
N LYS A 14 -19.82 -70.17 -47.28
CA LYS A 14 -19.93 -71.63 -47.48
C LYS A 14 -19.87 -72.38 -46.16
N GLU A 15 -20.80 -73.30 -45.91
CA GLU A 15 -20.75 -74.17 -44.73
C GLU A 15 -19.96 -75.45 -45.03
N VAL A 16 -18.96 -75.78 -44.20
CA VAL A 16 -17.94 -76.81 -44.51
C VAL A 16 -18.37 -78.24 -44.11
N ASN A 17 -19.56 -78.44 -43.52
CA ASN A 17 -20.01 -79.75 -43.04
C ASN A 17 -20.66 -80.60 -44.15
N LYS A 18 -19.96 -81.64 -44.64
CA LYS A 18 -20.39 -82.59 -45.69
C LYS A 18 -21.60 -83.49 -45.31
N LYS A 19 -22.79 -82.91 -45.17
CA LYS A 19 -24.06 -83.61 -45.41
C LYS A 19 -24.98 -82.65 -46.17
N THR A 20 -25.38 -83.06 -47.37
CA THR A 20 -26.31 -82.36 -48.24
C THR A 20 -27.64 -82.15 -47.49
N ILE A 21 -27.79 -81.00 -46.83
CA ILE A 21 -29.08 -80.47 -46.42
C ILE A 21 -29.45 -79.49 -47.52
N ASN A 22 -30.46 -79.86 -48.29
CA ASN A 22 -31.07 -79.03 -49.32
C ASN A 22 -31.84 -77.90 -48.60
N TYR A 23 -31.16 -76.78 -48.32
CA TYR A 23 -31.83 -75.53 -47.97
C TYR A 23 -32.18 -74.78 -49.26
N PRO A 24 -33.28 -73.98 -49.29
CA PRO A 24 -33.86 -73.48 -50.54
C PRO A 24 -33.10 -72.30 -51.18
N TYR A 25 -31.83 -72.08 -50.82
CA TYR A 25 -31.01 -71.01 -51.40
C TYR A 25 -29.61 -71.56 -51.70
N GLY A 26 -29.43 -72.01 -52.93
CA GLY A 26 -28.09 -72.19 -53.51
C GLY A 26 -27.51 -70.82 -53.85
N GLN A 27 -26.22 -70.63 -53.52
CA GLN A 27 -25.43 -69.39 -53.67
C GLN A 27 -25.79 -68.26 -52.70
N ASP A 28 -25.26 -68.33 -51.47
CA ASP A 28 -25.39 -67.24 -50.48
C ASP A 28 -24.28 -66.19 -50.67
N VAL A 29 -24.42 -65.38 -51.72
CA VAL A 29 -23.70 -64.09 -51.81
C VAL A 29 -24.50 -63.04 -51.05
N ILE A 30 -23.93 -62.49 -49.98
CA ILE A 30 -24.58 -61.48 -49.13
C ILE A 30 -23.90 -60.13 -49.35
N GLU A 31 -24.69 -59.10 -49.63
CA GLU A 31 -24.25 -57.71 -49.72
C GLU A 31 -24.54 -56.99 -48.40
N LEU A 32 -23.51 -56.39 -47.80
CA LEU A 32 -23.57 -55.78 -46.48
C LEU A 32 -22.96 -54.38 -46.49
N ASN A 33 -23.67 -53.41 -45.91
CA ASN A 33 -23.09 -52.15 -45.47
C ASN A 33 -22.44 -52.37 -44.10
N ILE A 34 -21.13 -52.21 -44.03
CA ILE A 34 -20.38 -52.45 -42.79
C ILE A 34 -20.79 -51.42 -41.75
N GLY A 35 -21.34 -51.86 -40.62
CA GLY A 35 -21.90 -50.98 -39.59
C GLY A 35 -23.43 -50.97 -39.51
N ASP A 36 -24.14 -51.58 -40.48
CA ASP A 36 -25.55 -51.94 -40.30
C ASP A 36 -25.66 -53.12 -39.34
N ASN A 37 -26.36 -52.97 -38.21
CA ASN A 37 -26.50 -53.99 -37.15
C ASN A 37 -27.26 -55.27 -37.56
N LYS A 38 -27.49 -55.50 -38.86
CA LYS A 38 -28.17 -56.68 -39.40
C LYS A 38 -27.37 -57.96 -39.16
N TYR A 39 -26.05 -57.89 -39.12
CA TYR A 39 -25.16 -59.03 -38.81
C TYR A 39 -23.98 -58.60 -37.90
N PRO A 40 -24.20 -58.43 -36.58
CA PRO A 40 -23.20 -57.88 -35.66
C PRO A 40 -21.89 -58.67 -35.61
N LEU A 41 -21.98 -60.00 -35.60
CA LEU A 41 -20.83 -60.91 -35.59
C LEU A 41 -20.02 -60.87 -36.90
N ILE A 42 -20.63 -60.51 -38.02
CA ILE A 42 -19.90 -60.39 -39.29
C ILE A 42 -19.25 -58.99 -39.35
N ASN A 43 -19.93 -57.96 -38.86
CA ASN A 43 -19.39 -56.60 -38.78
C ASN A 43 -18.15 -56.51 -37.86
N GLU A 44 -18.21 -57.09 -36.66
CA GLU A 44 -17.09 -57.08 -35.71
C GLU A 44 -15.84 -57.78 -36.26
N PHE A 45 -16.01 -58.80 -37.10
CA PHE A 45 -14.91 -59.55 -37.70
C PHE A 45 -14.32 -58.90 -38.96
N LEU A 46 -15.05 -57.96 -39.59
CA LEU A 46 -14.63 -57.27 -40.82
C LEU A 46 -14.02 -55.88 -40.57
N LEU A 47 -14.34 -55.26 -39.43
CA LEU A 47 -13.77 -53.98 -39.02
C LEU A 47 -12.33 -54.14 -38.54
N ASP A 48 -11.45 -53.20 -38.93
CA ASP A 48 -10.09 -53.00 -38.40
C ASP A 48 -9.06 -54.14 -38.62
N PHE A 49 -9.32 -55.08 -39.54
CA PHE A 49 -8.33 -56.09 -39.97
C PHE A 49 -7.68 -55.76 -41.34
N GLU A 50 -6.38 -55.99 -41.45
CA GLU A 50 -5.66 -55.96 -42.73
C GLU A 50 -5.71 -57.31 -43.45
N TYR A 51 -6.46 -57.39 -44.55
CA TYR A 51 -6.54 -58.61 -45.37
C TYR A 51 -5.46 -58.63 -46.46
N LYS A 52 -4.77 -59.77 -46.61
CA LYS A 52 -3.66 -59.97 -47.56
C LYS A 52 -4.09 -60.23 -49.01
N SER A 53 -5.30 -60.76 -49.25
CA SER A 53 -5.82 -61.07 -50.59
C SER A 53 -7.35 -61.24 -50.59
N LEU A 54 -8.03 -60.87 -51.69
CA LEU A 54 -9.47 -61.10 -51.89
C LEU A 54 -9.84 -62.59 -52.08
N ASP A 55 -8.86 -63.44 -52.35
CA ASP A 55 -9.09 -64.83 -52.75
C ASP A 55 -8.84 -65.88 -51.67
N GLU A 56 -8.36 -65.50 -50.49
CA GLU A 56 -8.14 -66.46 -49.41
C GLU A 56 -9.37 -66.59 -48.51
N PRO A 57 -10.01 -67.77 -48.48
CA PRO A 57 -11.13 -67.99 -47.59
C PRO A 57 -10.68 -68.00 -46.12
N PHE A 58 -11.45 -67.35 -45.25
CA PHE A 58 -11.22 -67.39 -43.81
C PHE A 58 -12.34 -68.12 -43.08
N LYS A 59 -11.97 -68.82 -41.99
CA LYS A 59 -12.88 -69.69 -41.24
C LYS A 59 -13.53 -68.94 -40.09
N PHE A 60 -14.85 -68.75 -40.17
CA PHE A 60 -15.67 -68.26 -39.08
C PHE A 60 -16.43 -69.41 -38.41
N HIS A 61 -16.59 -69.36 -37.10
CA HIS A 61 -17.24 -70.40 -36.33
C HIS A 61 -18.47 -69.84 -35.62
N LYS A 62 -19.64 -70.41 -35.90
CA LYS A 62 -20.87 -70.05 -35.20
C LYS A 62 -21.34 -71.21 -34.33
N MET A 63 -21.62 -70.93 -33.06
CA MET A 63 -22.24 -71.88 -32.15
C MET A 63 -23.76 -71.76 -32.26
N LYS A 64 -24.47 -72.85 -32.58
CA LYS A 64 -25.94 -72.90 -32.55
C LYS A 64 -26.35 -74.24 -31.95
N GLU A 65 -27.21 -74.22 -30.93
CA GLU A 65 -27.83 -75.41 -30.32
C GLU A 65 -26.84 -76.59 -30.11
N LYS A 66 -25.69 -76.30 -29.47
CA LYS A 66 -24.60 -77.25 -29.15
C LYS A 66 -23.77 -77.81 -30.32
N HIS A 67 -23.98 -77.37 -31.56
CA HIS A 67 -23.13 -77.73 -32.70
C HIS A 67 -22.25 -76.56 -33.17
N LYS A 68 -20.96 -76.84 -33.44
CA LYS A 68 -20.02 -75.88 -34.05
C LYS A 68 -20.19 -75.93 -35.57
N LEU A 69 -20.76 -74.87 -36.13
CA LEU A 69 -20.91 -74.70 -37.57
C LEU A 69 -19.69 -73.95 -38.10
N ASN A 70 -18.99 -74.56 -39.06
CA ASN A 70 -17.79 -73.99 -39.68
C ASN A 70 -18.20 -73.33 -41.00
N TYR A 71 -18.06 -72.01 -41.07
CA TYR A 71 -18.32 -71.24 -42.27
C TYR A 71 -17.00 -70.74 -42.87
N GLU A 72 -16.94 -70.75 -44.18
CA GLU A 72 -15.86 -70.23 -44.98
C GLU A 72 -16.38 -68.98 -45.69
N ILE A 73 -15.79 -67.82 -45.40
CA ILE A 73 -16.21 -66.54 -45.96
C ILE A 73 -15.16 -66.09 -46.97
N LYS A 74 -15.62 -65.72 -48.17
CA LYS A 74 -14.80 -65.13 -49.22
C LYS A 74 -15.33 -63.74 -49.56
N ILE A 75 -14.46 -62.73 -49.57
CA ILE A 75 -14.85 -61.39 -50.02
C ILE A 75 -14.85 -61.37 -51.55
N ILE A 76 -16.01 -61.12 -52.14
CA ILE A 76 -16.21 -61.12 -53.59
C ILE A 76 -15.94 -59.72 -54.15
N GLU A 77 -16.45 -58.70 -53.46
CA GLU A 77 -16.38 -57.32 -53.91
C GLU A 77 -16.32 -56.38 -52.69
N HIS A 78 -15.56 -55.30 -52.81
CA HIS A 78 -15.48 -54.23 -51.82
C HIS A 78 -15.50 -52.93 -52.57
N SER A 79 -16.41 -52.05 -52.16
CA SER A 79 -16.44 -50.69 -52.68
C SER A 79 -16.59 -49.71 -51.53
N LYS A 80 -15.95 -48.56 -51.68
CA LYS A 80 -16.12 -47.44 -50.76
C LYS A 80 -17.52 -46.84 -50.94
N PRO A 81 -18.09 -46.25 -49.89
CA PRO A 81 -19.34 -45.54 -50.02
C PRO A 81 -19.23 -44.46 -51.10
N THR A 82 -20.24 -44.40 -51.98
CA THR A 82 -20.30 -43.48 -53.13
C THR A 82 -21.59 -42.66 -53.09
N GLY A 83 -21.59 -41.50 -53.75
CA GLY A 83 -22.71 -40.56 -53.74
C GLY A 83 -22.91 -39.86 -52.37
N LEU A 84 -24.18 -39.60 -52.02
CA LEU A 84 -24.57 -38.80 -50.85
C LEU A 84 -23.99 -39.31 -49.51
N LEU A 85 -23.87 -40.64 -49.34
CA LEU A 85 -23.33 -41.22 -48.11
C LEU A 85 -21.86 -40.84 -47.88
N ALA A 86 -21.06 -40.75 -48.95
CA ALA A 86 -19.65 -40.37 -48.87
C ALA A 86 -19.47 -38.90 -48.47
N GLU A 87 -20.35 -38.03 -48.94
CA GLU A 87 -20.37 -36.60 -48.59
C GLU A 87 -20.76 -36.41 -47.12
N LEU A 88 -21.82 -37.07 -46.66
CA LEU A 88 -22.27 -37.02 -45.26
C LEU A 88 -21.22 -37.53 -44.27
N ILE A 89 -20.44 -38.55 -44.64
CA ILE A 89 -19.34 -39.05 -43.80
C ILE A 89 -18.20 -38.02 -43.72
N LYS A 90 -17.86 -37.36 -44.84
CA LYS A 90 -16.86 -36.29 -44.85
C LYS A 90 -17.30 -35.10 -44.00
N GLU A 91 -18.55 -34.66 -44.16
CA GLU A 91 -19.11 -33.53 -43.43
C GLU A 91 -19.18 -33.79 -41.93
N ASN A 92 -19.64 -34.98 -41.50
CA ASN A 92 -19.62 -35.37 -40.09
C ASN A 92 -18.21 -35.40 -39.50
N LYS A 93 -17.21 -35.83 -40.27
CA LYS A 93 -15.82 -35.83 -39.82
C LYS A 93 -15.29 -34.39 -39.64
N ILE A 94 -15.69 -33.47 -40.53
CA ILE A 94 -15.36 -32.04 -40.40
C ILE A 94 -16.03 -31.46 -39.16
N LEU A 95 -17.33 -31.66 -38.99
CA LEU A 95 -18.10 -31.20 -37.83
C LEU A 95 -17.55 -31.74 -36.51
N SER A 96 -17.17 -33.02 -36.47
CA SER A 96 -16.54 -33.63 -35.29
C SER A 96 -15.23 -32.93 -34.93
N ASN A 97 -14.40 -32.59 -35.93
CA ASN A 97 -13.14 -31.90 -35.69
C ASN A 97 -13.35 -30.44 -35.24
N GLU A 98 -14.34 -29.75 -35.80
CA GLU A 98 -14.70 -28.39 -35.39
C GLU A 98 -15.22 -28.35 -33.96
N ASN A 99 -16.07 -29.31 -33.57
CA ASN A 99 -16.58 -29.42 -32.20
C ASN A 99 -15.44 -29.63 -31.18
N VAL A 100 -14.44 -30.44 -31.51
CA VAL A 100 -13.25 -30.62 -30.65
C VAL A 100 -12.49 -29.30 -30.49
N LYS A 101 -12.24 -28.57 -31.58
CA LYS A 101 -11.58 -27.26 -31.53
C LYS A 101 -12.38 -26.23 -30.72
N LEU A 102 -13.70 -26.21 -30.88
CA LEU A 102 -14.59 -25.31 -30.15
C LEU A 102 -14.55 -25.60 -28.65
N PHE A 103 -14.51 -26.88 -28.27
CA PHE A 103 -14.43 -27.31 -26.89
C PHE A 103 -13.10 -26.90 -26.23
N GLU A 104 -11.98 -27.06 -26.94
CA GLU A 104 -10.66 -26.60 -26.49
C GLU A 104 -10.63 -25.07 -26.31
N GLN A 105 -11.18 -24.32 -27.27
CA GLN A 105 -11.26 -22.86 -27.17
C GLN A 105 -12.11 -22.41 -25.98
N LYS A 106 -13.27 -23.04 -25.77
CA LYS A 106 -14.15 -22.75 -24.64
C LYS A 106 -13.45 -23.00 -23.30
N SER A 107 -12.80 -24.15 -23.15
CA SER A 107 -12.02 -24.48 -21.94
C SER A 107 -10.92 -23.45 -21.66
N ASN A 108 -10.20 -23.01 -22.69
CA ASN A 108 -9.17 -21.98 -22.55
C ASN A 108 -9.75 -20.60 -22.15
N LEU A 109 -10.94 -20.24 -22.65
CA LEU A 109 -11.62 -19.00 -22.27
C LEU A 109 -12.10 -19.05 -20.81
N GLU A 110 -12.66 -20.16 -20.37
CA GLU A 110 -13.09 -20.37 -18.98
C GLU A 110 -11.90 -20.25 -18.01
N LEU A 111 -10.75 -20.84 -18.36
CA LEU A 111 -9.51 -20.69 -17.59
C LEU A 111 -9.04 -19.22 -17.51
N LYS A 112 -9.09 -18.48 -18.63
CA LYS A 112 -8.76 -17.05 -18.63
C LYS A 112 -9.71 -16.24 -17.77
N GLU A 113 -11.00 -16.51 -17.82
CA GLU A 113 -12.01 -15.81 -17.02
C GLU A 113 -11.78 -16.02 -15.52
N VAL A 114 -11.48 -17.25 -15.10
CA VAL A 114 -11.16 -17.56 -13.70
C VAL A 114 -9.89 -16.83 -13.25
N ASN A 115 -8.85 -16.82 -14.09
CA ASN A 115 -7.60 -16.12 -13.77
C ASN A 115 -7.81 -14.60 -13.64
N LEU A 116 -8.55 -13.99 -14.58
CA LEU A 116 -8.88 -12.56 -14.50
C LEU A 116 -9.67 -12.23 -13.22
N LYS A 117 -10.66 -13.06 -12.86
CA LYS A 117 -11.43 -12.86 -11.61
C LYS A 117 -10.54 -12.91 -10.38
N ASN A 118 -9.60 -13.85 -10.33
CA ASN A 118 -8.65 -13.97 -9.23
C ASN A 118 -7.70 -12.77 -9.13
N GLU A 119 -7.19 -12.27 -10.26
CA GLU A 119 -6.39 -11.04 -10.30
C GLU A 119 -7.18 -9.82 -9.83
N LEU A 120 -8.44 -9.70 -10.25
CA LEU A 120 -9.30 -8.59 -9.88
C LEU A 120 -9.58 -8.57 -8.37
N ILE A 121 -9.82 -9.73 -7.76
CA ILE A 121 -9.99 -9.86 -6.30
C ILE A 121 -8.72 -9.46 -5.56
N LYS A 122 -7.54 -9.92 -6.03
CA LYS A 122 -6.25 -9.54 -5.43
C LYS A 122 -6.03 -8.03 -5.48
N LEU A 123 -6.25 -7.43 -6.66
CA LEU A 123 -6.08 -5.99 -6.85
C LEU A 123 -7.04 -5.18 -5.98
N GLN A 124 -8.29 -5.62 -5.84
CA GLN A 124 -9.25 -4.99 -4.92
C GLN A 124 -8.79 -5.05 -3.46
N HIS A 125 -8.22 -6.17 -3.03
CA HIS A 125 -7.70 -6.32 -1.67
C HIS A 125 -6.51 -5.39 -1.43
N GLU A 126 -5.53 -5.39 -2.34
CA GLU A 126 -4.35 -4.52 -2.26
C GLU A 126 -4.74 -3.03 -2.22
N PHE A 127 -5.69 -2.63 -3.06
CA PHE A 127 -6.20 -1.25 -3.08
C PHE A 127 -6.88 -0.87 -1.75
N LYS A 128 -7.69 -1.78 -1.19
CA LYS A 128 -8.34 -1.56 0.11
C LYS A 128 -7.31 -1.41 1.24
N ASP A 129 -6.27 -2.24 1.24
CA ASP A 129 -5.20 -2.16 2.24
C ASP A 129 -4.40 -0.87 2.12
N GLN A 130 -4.09 -0.44 0.89
CA GLN A 130 -3.42 0.82 0.64
C GLN A 130 -4.25 2.01 1.14
N ILE A 131 -5.55 2.02 0.88
CA ILE A 131 -6.45 3.07 1.40
C ILE A 131 -6.45 3.07 2.93
N ALA A 132 -6.57 1.90 3.58
CA ALA A 132 -6.57 1.81 5.02
C ALA A 132 -5.25 2.32 5.64
N GLN A 133 -4.12 1.99 5.01
CA GLN A 133 -2.81 2.49 5.43
C GLN A 133 -2.69 4.01 5.24
N LEU A 134 -3.13 4.54 4.10
CA LEU A 134 -3.11 5.98 3.83
C LEU A 134 -4.01 6.75 4.81
N GLN A 135 -5.22 6.25 5.07
CA GLN A 135 -6.12 6.83 6.06
C GLN A 135 -5.51 6.84 7.46
N LYS A 136 -4.88 5.73 7.86
CA LYS A 136 -4.21 5.63 9.17
C LYS A 136 -3.06 6.64 9.27
N LYS A 137 -2.22 6.75 8.24
CA LYS A 137 -1.10 7.71 8.19
C LYS A 137 -1.59 9.16 8.24
N ALA A 138 -2.58 9.50 7.42
CA ALA A 138 -3.17 10.83 7.42
C ALA A 138 -3.78 11.19 8.78
N GLN A 139 -4.47 10.24 9.44
CA GLN A 139 -5.04 10.47 10.76
C GLN A 139 -3.97 10.67 11.84
N THR A 140 -2.88 9.89 11.79
CA THR A 140 -1.76 10.07 12.73
C THR A 140 -1.09 11.43 12.54
N GLU A 141 -0.83 11.84 11.29
CA GLU A 141 -0.24 13.14 10.98
C GLU A 141 -1.13 14.30 11.45
N ILE A 142 -2.45 14.23 11.20
CA ILE A 142 -3.40 15.23 11.68
C ILE A 142 -3.39 15.32 13.21
N ASN A 143 -3.37 14.17 13.90
CA ASN A 143 -3.38 14.14 15.36
C ASN A 143 -2.07 14.72 15.94
N GLU A 144 -0.92 14.35 15.37
CA GLU A 144 0.38 14.89 15.75
C GLU A 144 0.45 16.41 15.53
N HIS A 145 -0.04 16.88 14.38
CA HIS A 145 -0.03 18.31 14.07
C HIS A 145 -0.99 19.10 14.97
N LYS A 146 -2.14 18.52 15.33
CA LYS A 146 -3.06 19.13 16.30
C LYS A 146 -2.41 19.24 17.68
N LEU A 147 -1.77 18.17 18.16
CA LEU A 147 -1.13 18.15 19.46
C LEU A 147 0.00 19.18 19.54
N LYS A 148 0.90 19.19 18.54
CA LYS A 148 1.99 20.17 18.46
C LYS A 148 1.46 21.61 18.42
N ASN A 149 0.40 21.85 17.64
CA ASN A 149 -0.20 23.18 17.58
C ASN A 149 -0.83 23.59 18.91
N SER A 150 -1.52 22.69 19.61
CA SER A 150 -2.09 23.01 20.93
C SER A 150 -0.99 23.32 21.95
N GLU A 151 0.07 22.51 22.01
CA GLU A 151 1.20 22.73 22.93
C GLU A 151 1.91 24.06 22.63
N HIS A 152 2.09 24.39 21.35
CA HIS A 152 2.65 25.67 20.94
C HIS A 152 1.77 26.84 21.36
N LEU A 153 0.47 26.78 21.09
CA LEU A 153 -0.48 27.83 21.45
C LEU A 153 -0.57 28.02 22.98
N ASP A 154 -0.55 26.94 23.75
CA ASP A 154 -0.56 27.01 25.21
C ASP A 154 0.71 27.68 25.75
N SER A 155 1.88 27.36 25.17
CA SER A 155 3.15 28.01 25.49
C SER A 155 3.14 29.50 25.11
N GLU A 156 2.64 29.85 23.92
CA GLU A 156 2.51 31.24 23.47
C GLU A 156 1.56 32.04 24.37
N LEU A 157 0.42 31.47 24.74
CA LEU A 157 -0.54 32.10 25.65
C LEU A 157 0.06 32.30 27.04
N LYS A 158 0.81 31.32 27.55
CA LYS A 158 1.51 31.45 28.84
C LYS A 158 2.57 32.55 28.79
N ASN A 159 3.38 32.60 27.73
CA ASN A 159 4.36 33.65 27.52
C ASN A 159 3.70 35.02 27.38
N ALA A 160 2.64 35.13 26.58
CA ALA A 160 1.90 36.38 26.40
C ALA A 160 1.34 36.90 27.72
N LYS A 161 0.82 36.01 28.58
CA LYS A 161 0.35 36.38 29.94
C LYS A 161 1.50 36.79 30.85
N GLN A 162 2.59 36.02 30.87
CA GLN A 162 3.75 36.28 31.73
C GLN A 162 4.43 37.62 31.39
N TYR A 163 4.48 37.99 30.10
CA TYR A 163 5.15 39.20 29.63
C TYR A 163 4.17 40.31 29.19
N ALA A 164 2.88 40.21 29.56
CA ALA A 164 1.85 41.17 29.14
C ALA A 164 2.17 42.63 29.56
N LEU A 165 2.78 42.79 30.74
CA LEU A 165 3.12 44.11 31.31
C LEU A 165 4.50 44.61 30.89
N GLN A 166 5.25 43.88 30.06
CA GLN A 166 6.62 44.22 29.69
C GLN A 166 6.75 45.67 29.19
N LYS A 167 5.93 46.06 28.21
CA LYS A 167 5.99 47.41 27.62
C LYS A 167 5.67 48.51 28.63
N PHE A 168 4.73 48.25 29.54
CA PHE A 168 4.40 49.20 30.61
C PHE A 168 5.58 49.36 31.58
N LEU A 169 6.22 48.24 31.94
CA LEU A 169 7.38 48.24 32.83
C LEU A 169 8.59 48.95 32.21
N GLU A 170 8.86 48.75 30.92
CA GLU A 170 9.93 49.45 30.20
C GLU A 170 9.80 50.98 30.28
N GLU A 171 8.57 51.49 30.19
CA GLU A 171 8.30 52.94 30.29
C GLU A 171 8.33 53.45 31.74
N ILE A 172 7.85 52.68 32.72
CA ILE A 172 7.79 53.11 34.14
C ILE A 172 9.16 53.08 34.83
N ILE A 173 10.08 52.22 34.38
CA ILE A 173 11.41 52.05 34.97
C ILE A 173 12.24 53.34 34.90
N ASN A 174 12.14 54.09 33.80
CA ASN A 174 12.88 55.34 33.61
C ASN A 174 12.54 56.39 34.69
N PRO A 175 11.25 56.76 34.88
CA PRO A 175 10.82 57.59 35.99
C PRO A 175 11.23 57.06 37.36
N LEU A 176 11.07 55.75 37.62
CA LEU A 176 11.41 55.17 38.92
C LEU A 176 12.90 55.27 39.24
N ASN A 177 13.78 55.03 38.27
CA ASN A 177 15.21 55.22 38.43
C ASN A 177 15.56 56.68 38.72
N ASN A 178 14.91 57.64 38.05
CA ASN A 178 15.13 59.06 38.31
C ASN A 178 14.64 59.48 39.72
N ILE A 179 13.55 58.90 40.20
CA ILE A 179 13.06 59.09 41.58
C ILE A 179 14.09 58.57 42.58
N GLU A 180 14.65 57.37 42.34
CA GLU A 180 15.70 56.82 43.20
C GLU A 180 16.94 57.72 43.27
N ILE A 181 17.40 58.24 42.12
CA ILE A 181 18.52 59.19 42.05
C ILE A 181 18.20 60.47 42.83
N ALA A 182 16.98 61.02 42.67
CA ALA A 182 16.56 62.21 43.38
C ALA A 182 16.49 61.99 44.90
N ILE A 183 15.98 60.84 45.35
CA ILE A 183 15.95 60.45 46.76
C ILE A 183 17.37 60.34 47.32
N LYS A 184 18.28 59.65 46.63
CA LYS A 184 19.70 59.53 47.03
C LYS A 184 20.38 60.91 47.13
N ALA A 185 20.14 61.79 46.17
CA ALA A 185 20.67 63.16 46.20
C ALA A 185 20.12 63.96 47.39
N ALA A 186 18.81 63.88 47.65
CA ALA A 186 18.16 64.60 48.76
C ALA A 186 18.62 64.10 50.14
N LEU A 187 18.87 62.79 50.30
CA LEU A 187 19.42 62.20 51.53
C LEU A 187 20.84 62.71 51.84
N ASN A 188 21.61 63.09 50.82
CA ASN A 188 22.97 63.60 50.97
C ASN A 188 23.03 65.13 51.23
N MET A 189 21.90 65.84 51.22
CA MET A 189 21.86 67.29 51.48
C MET A 189 21.94 67.60 52.98
N ASP A 190 22.62 68.68 53.39
CA ASP A 190 22.75 69.07 54.80
C ASP A 190 21.52 69.76 55.41
N ASN A 191 20.36 69.68 54.76
CA ASN A 191 19.10 70.22 55.26
C ASN A 191 18.27 69.12 55.96
N PRO A 192 18.03 69.20 57.29
CA PRO A 192 17.27 68.19 58.04
C PRO A 192 15.82 68.01 57.57
N GLY A 193 15.16 69.09 57.14
CA GLY A 193 13.79 69.04 56.62
C GLY A 193 13.72 68.24 55.32
N VAL A 194 14.64 68.51 54.40
CA VAL A 194 14.74 67.77 53.12
C VAL A 194 15.07 66.30 53.35
N LYS A 195 16.00 65.99 54.27
CA LYS A 195 16.32 64.61 54.66
C LYS A 195 15.11 63.85 55.19
N ASN A 196 14.31 64.46 56.07
CA ASN A 196 13.10 63.83 56.62
C ASN A 196 12.06 63.51 55.53
N PHE A 197 11.84 64.43 54.58
CA PHE A 197 10.98 64.15 53.43
C PHE A 197 11.55 63.04 52.54
N ALA A 198 12.85 63.07 52.26
CA ALA A 198 13.52 62.06 51.44
C ALA A 198 13.40 60.65 52.05
N ILE A 199 13.47 60.51 53.38
CA ILE A 199 13.22 59.24 54.07
C ILE A 199 11.79 58.74 53.80
N GLY A 200 10.78 59.62 53.88
CA GLY A 200 9.38 59.26 53.58
C GLY A 200 9.19 58.80 52.12
N PHE A 201 9.77 59.53 51.16
CA PHE A 201 9.75 59.12 49.75
C PHE A 201 10.52 57.82 49.51
N ASN A 202 11.62 57.58 50.24
CA ASN A 202 12.35 56.32 50.18
C ASN A 202 11.49 55.14 50.63
N MET A 203 10.69 55.30 51.69
CA MET A 203 9.74 54.27 52.12
C MET A 203 8.69 53.95 51.05
N LEU A 204 8.19 54.96 50.34
CA LEU A 204 7.26 54.76 49.22
C LEU A 204 7.93 54.07 48.03
N TYR A 205 9.17 54.48 47.70
CA TYR A 205 9.96 53.83 46.66
C TYR A 205 10.18 52.34 46.97
N THR A 206 10.55 52.00 48.22
CA THR A 206 10.70 50.60 48.65
C THR A 206 9.39 49.81 48.53
N GLN A 207 8.23 50.41 48.84
CA GLN A 207 6.94 49.74 48.63
C GLN A 207 6.68 49.44 47.16
N ILE A 208 6.98 50.39 46.26
CA ILE A 208 6.85 50.18 44.82
C ILE A 208 7.82 49.09 44.34
N ASP A 209 9.06 49.11 44.82
CA ASP A 209 10.08 48.11 44.48
C ASP A 209 9.66 46.70 44.91
N ASN A 210 9.07 46.56 46.10
CA ASN A 210 8.52 45.30 46.58
C ASN A 210 7.37 44.79 45.69
N ILE A 211 6.45 45.68 45.30
CA ILE A 211 5.37 45.32 44.37
C ILE A 211 5.96 44.84 43.04
N LEU A 212 6.93 45.55 42.48
CA LEU A 212 7.59 45.15 41.24
C LEU A 212 8.26 43.76 41.38
N SER A 213 8.92 43.50 42.52
CA SER A 213 9.49 42.20 42.84
C SER A 213 8.45 41.08 42.91
N ASP A 214 7.28 41.33 43.52
CA ASP A 214 6.18 40.36 43.60
C ASP A 214 5.61 40.02 42.21
N PHE A 215 5.63 40.98 41.28
CA PHE A 215 5.28 40.79 39.88
C PHE A 215 6.43 40.20 39.03
N GLY A 216 7.54 39.79 39.65
CA GLY A 216 8.66 39.12 39.00
C GLY A 216 9.70 40.05 38.36
N VAL A 217 9.64 41.35 38.62
CA VAL A 217 10.66 42.30 38.19
C VAL A 217 11.83 42.27 39.17
N SER A 218 13.05 42.16 38.67
CA SER A 218 14.25 42.20 39.51
C SER A 218 15.32 43.08 38.89
N LYS A 219 16.12 43.71 39.75
CA LYS A 219 17.18 44.62 39.36
C LYS A 219 18.41 43.84 38.88
N ILE A 220 19.08 44.38 37.88
CA ILE A 220 20.38 43.94 37.38
C ILE A 220 21.39 44.93 37.95
N GLU A 221 21.99 44.55 39.07
CA GLU A 221 22.98 45.33 39.81
C GLU A 221 24.34 44.64 39.73
N PRO A 222 25.11 44.86 38.63
CA PRO A 222 26.49 44.39 38.59
C PRO A 222 27.30 45.08 39.70
N LYS A 223 28.46 44.54 40.04
CA LYS A 223 29.41 45.19 40.95
C LYS A 223 30.56 45.81 40.17
N ILE A 224 31.21 46.78 40.79
CA ILE A 224 32.50 47.28 40.32
C ILE A 224 33.48 46.10 40.31
N ASN A 225 34.25 45.95 39.23
CA ASN A 225 35.11 44.81 38.88
C ASN A 225 34.42 43.54 38.36
N ASP A 226 33.08 43.48 38.26
CA ASP A 226 32.44 42.34 37.58
C ASP A 226 32.75 42.35 36.08
N THR A 227 32.82 41.16 35.49
CA THR A 227 32.99 41.01 34.04
C THR A 227 31.75 41.52 33.31
N PHE A 228 31.95 42.31 32.25
CA PHE A 228 30.88 42.74 31.37
C PHE A 228 30.16 41.54 30.72
N ASN A 229 28.82 41.51 30.81
CA ASN A 229 27.97 40.52 30.14
C ASN A 229 27.08 41.23 29.10
N PRO A 230 27.27 40.99 27.79
CA PRO A 230 26.46 41.60 26.73
C PRO A 230 24.95 41.32 26.82
N GLU A 231 24.53 40.23 27.45
CA GLU A 231 23.11 39.88 27.59
C GLU A 231 22.41 40.72 28.66
N LEU A 232 23.15 41.22 29.65
CA LEU A 232 22.60 41.92 30.82
C LEU A 232 22.97 43.41 30.84
N HIS A 233 24.07 43.78 30.18
CA HIS A 233 24.70 45.08 30.30
C HIS A 233 24.87 45.76 28.95
N GLN A 234 24.71 47.09 28.94
CA GLN A 234 24.96 47.95 27.80
C GLN A 234 26.12 48.89 28.14
N VAL A 235 27.13 48.93 27.27
CA VAL A 235 28.28 49.84 27.44
C VAL A 235 27.87 51.26 27.11
N PHE A 236 28.06 52.17 28.06
CA PHE A 236 27.91 53.60 27.85
C PHE A 236 29.20 54.22 27.29
N GLU A 237 30.33 53.88 27.89
CA GLU A 237 31.64 54.43 27.56
C GLU A 237 32.74 53.42 27.90
N LEU A 238 33.85 53.49 27.16
CA LEU A 238 35.07 52.73 27.46
C LEU A 238 36.10 53.67 28.07
N LYS A 239 36.68 53.29 29.22
CA LYS A 239 37.66 54.11 29.94
C LYS A 239 38.99 53.39 30.09
N GLU A 240 40.09 54.08 29.83
CA GLU A 240 41.44 53.57 30.06
C GLU A 240 41.80 53.78 31.54
N LEU A 241 41.80 52.70 32.32
CA LEU A 241 42.17 52.70 33.73
C LEU A 241 43.13 51.55 34.00
N SER A 242 44.29 51.87 34.58
CA SER A 242 45.33 50.91 34.94
C SER A 242 44.94 49.98 36.09
N ASP A 243 43.94 50.38 36.88
CA ASP A 243 43.58 49.73 38.13
C ASP A 243 42.49 48.64 37.95
N PHE A 244 41.95 48.51 36.72
CA PHE A 244 40.85 47.61 36.39
C PHE A 244 41.28 46.57 35.36
N SER A 245 40.72 45.36 35.48
CA SER A 245 40.93 44.31 34.48
C SER A 245 40.22 44.67 33.17
N LYS A 246 40.76 44.21 32.04
CA LYS A 246 40.12 44.39 30.73
C LYS A 246 38.70 43.82 30.74
N ASP A 247 37.75 44.54 30.14
CA ASP A 247 36.32 44.21 30.07
C ASP A 247 35.61 44.16 31.44
N ALA A 248 36.22 44.72 32.50
CA ALA A 248 35.60 44.86 33.81
C ALA A 248 34.74 46.13 33.92
N ILE A 249 33.67 46.05 34.70
CA ILE A 249 32.77 47.16 34.99
C ILE A 249 33.44 48.12 35.97
N VAL A 250 33.63 49.36 35.53
CA VAL A 250 34.27 50.43 36.30
C VAL A 250 33.21 51.21 37.08
N GLU A 251 32.08 51.50 36.45
CA GLU A 251 31.02 52.32 37.00
C GLU A 251 29.67 51.90 36.43
N ILE A 252 28.62 52.04 37.24
CA ILE A 252 27.24 51.74 36.85
C ILE A 252 26.49 53.06 36.77
N ARG A 253 26.12 53.46 35.56
CA ARG A 253 25.42 54.70 35.31
C ARG A 253 23.93 54.58 35.58
N ASN A 254 23.32 53.47 35.15
CA ASN A 254 21.93 53.15 35.43
C ASN A 254 21.77 51.66 35.74
N ILE A 255 20.93 51.35 36.72
CA ILE A 255 20.56 49.98 37.08
C ILE A 255 19.70 49.38 35.95
N GLY A 256 19.94 48.10 35.63
CA GLY A 256 19.13 47.35 34.68
C GLY A 256 17.97 46.63 35.37
N TYR A 257 17.04 46.10 34.60
CA TYR A 257 15.87 45.37 35.10
C TYR A 257 15.58 44.16 34.22
N LYS A 258 15.15 43.07 34.85
CA LYS A 258 14.61 41.86 34.21
C LYS A 258 13.20 41.58 34.70
N LEU A 259 12.33 41.13 33.81
CA LEU A 259 11.02 40.58 34.13
C LEU A 259 11.13 39.06 34.00
N HIS A 260 11.05 38.35 35.11
CA HIS A 260 11.38 36.93 35.19
C HIS A 260 12.77 36.66 34.60
N ASP A 261 12.85 35.94 33.48
CA ASP A 261 14.08 35.56 32.82
C ASP A 261 14.45 36.50 31.65
N ARG A 262 13.57 37.46 31.30
CA ARG A 262 13.78 38.38 30.17
C ARG A 262 14.31 39.73 30.65
N VAL A 263 15.41 40.19 30.06
CA VAL A 263 15.91 41.55 30.27
C VAL A 263 14.96 42.54 29.58
N ILE A 264 14.38 43.43 30.38
CA ILE A 264 13.50 44.51 29.90
C ILE A 264 14.27 45.81 29.71
N LYS A 265 15.33 46.01 30.51
CA LYS A 265 16.26 47.12 30.33
C LYS A 265 17.66 46.70 30.79
N PRO A 266 18.69 46.78 29.94
CA PRO A 266 20.04 46.43 30.34
C PRO A 266 20.61 47.45 31.34
N ALA A 267 21.52 47.01 32.20
CA ALA A 267 22.27 47.91 33.07
C ALA A 267 23.27 48.72 32.23
N LEU A 268 23.29 50.03 32.42
CA LEU A 268 24.16 50.92 31.66
C LEU A 268 25.47 51.10 32.41
N VAL A 269 26.58 50.63 31.84
CA VAL A 269 27.87 50.52 32.55
C VAL A 269 29.02 51.16 31.76
N ILE A 270 30.05 51.62 32.47
CA ILE A 270 31.34 52.03 31.91
C ILE A 270 32.30 50.85 32.09
N VAL A 271 33.00 50.49 31.01
CA VAL A 271 33.87 49.31 30.98
C VAL A 271 35.33 49.72 30.78
N ALA A 272 36.26 49.02 31.41
CA ALA A 272 37.69 49.21 31.24
C ALA A 272 38.16 48.65 29.89
N LYS A 273 38.94 49.44 29.15
CA LYS A 273 39.47 49.09 27.82
C LYS A 273 40.67 48.14 27.87
#